data_AF-A0A2T4X5M2-F1
#
_entry.id   AF-A0A2T4X5M2-F1
#
_cell.length_a   1.000
_cell.length_b   1.000
_cell.length_c   1.000
_cell.angle_alpha   90.00
_cell.angle_beta   90.00
_cell.angle_gamma   90.00
#
_symmetry.space_group_name_H-M   'P 1'
#
loop_
_entity.id
_entity.type
_entity.pdbx_description
1 polymer ?
#
loop_
_entity_poly.entity_id
_entity_poly.type
_entity_poly.pdbx_seq_one_letter_code
_entity_poly.pdbx_strand_id
1 'polypeptide(L)'
;MKSILKYTGLSRRVPTVPNRLSLVLVAPFLERFFQTLEMLDDNTFATVDQATRAVHLLQYLVSGQSDTAEHLLVFNKILCGLPINLPVPRSIELTQEEVELVNFLLQTVLQNWEIMKNSSVENLRGAFLLRDGRLVEEQGRWVLVVEAKSYDIVVDYLPWTISVLQLPWMEKRIEVDWKTKA
;
A
#
# COMPACT_ATOMS: atom_id res chain seq x y z
N MET A 1 -20.24 -4.28 -26.93
CA MET A 1 -19.97 -5.72 -27.11
C MET A 1 -18.54 -5.97 -26.66
N LYS A 2 -18.18 -6.80 -25.67
CA LYS A 2 -18.89 -7.83 -24.90
C LYS A 2 -18.50 -7.69 -23.42
N SER A 3 -19.51 -7.83 -22.57
CA SER A 3 -19.41 -8.16 -21.15
C SER A 3 -18.56 -9.42 -20.93
N ILE A 4 -17.54 -9.29 -20.08
CA ILE A 4 -16.65 -10.34 -19.55
C ILE A 4 -16.31 -9.82 -18.14
N LEU A 5 -16.70 -10.34 -16.97
CA LEU A 5 -17.22 -11.61 -16.49
C LEU A 5 -18.17 -11.34 -15.31
N LYS A 6 -19.29 -12.07 -15.23
CA LYS A 6 -20.03 -12.24 -13.98
C LYS A 6 -19.24 -13.22 -13.10
N TYR A 7 -18.52 -12.72 -12.09
CA TYR A 7 -17.91 -13.58 -11.08
C TYR A 7 -18.91 -13.88 -9.96
N THR A 8 -19.37 -15.12 -9.95
CA THR A 8 -20.18 -15.73 -8.90
C THR A 8 -19.35 -15.90 -7.62
N GLY A 9 -19.66 -15.10 -6.60
CA GLY A 9 -19.93 -15.57 -5.23
C GLY A 9 -18.97 -16.53 -4.50
N LEU A 10 -17.66 -16.55 -4.77
CA LEU A 10 -16.69 -17.17 -3.87
C LEU A 10 -15.83 -16.09 -3.20
N SER A 11 -15.89 -15.99 -1.87
CA SER A 11 -14.93 -15.21 -1.09
C SER A 11 -13.54 -15.81 -1.29
N ARG A 12 -12.66 -15.07 -1.97
CA ARG A 12 -11.26 -15.46 -2.13
C ARG A 12 -10.53 -15.04 -0.85
N ARG A 13 -10.31 -16.00 0.05
CA ARG A 13 -9.37 -15.79 1.15
C ARG A 13 -7.97 -15.79 0.58
N VAL A 14 -7.32 -14.63 0.58
CA VAL A 14 -5.87 -14.58 0.45
C VAL A 14 -5.33 -15.03 1.81
N PRO A 15 -4.36 -15.96 1.88
CA PRO A 15 -3.68 -16.29 3.13
C PRO A 15 -3.15 -15.01 3.78
N THR A 16 -2.95 -15.04 5.11
CA THR A 16 -2.31 -13.96 5.87
C THR A 16 -1.15 -13.38 5.07
N VAL A 17 -1.25 -12.11 4.67
CA VAL A 17 -0.21 -11.44 3.88
C VAL A 17 0.78 -10.89 4.89
N PRO A 18 1.97 -11.49 5.05
CA PRO A 18 2.91 -11.01 6.03
C PRO A 18 3.39 -9.61 5.60
N ASN A 19 3.44 -8.70 6.57
CA ASN A 19 4.32 -7.53 6.62
C ASN A 19 4.03 -6.20 5.89
N ARG A 20 2.93 -5.91 5.17
CA ARG A 20 2.86 -4.63 4.38
C ARG A 20 1.51 -3.94 4.34
N LEU A 21 0.58 -4.39 5.16
CA LEU A 21 -0.83 -3.99 5.07
C LEU A 21 -1.10 -2.54 5.51
N SER A 22 -0.10 -1.90 6.09
CA SER A 22 -0.12 -0.52 6.56
C SER A 22 0.21 0.54 5.51
N LEU A 23 0.37 0.17 4.23
CA LEU A 23 0.43 1.17 3.14
C LEU A 23 -0.80 2.09 3.10
N VAL A 24 -1.90 1.71 3.75
CA VAL A 24 -3.07 2.57 3.97
C VAL A 24 -2.73 3.88 4.67
N LEU A 25 -1.70 3.91 5.53
CA LEU A 25 -1.25 5.13 6.21
C LEU A 25 -0.66 6.16 5.24
N VAL A 26 -0.07 5.70 4.14
CA VAL A 26 0.58 6.56 3.15
C VAL A 26 -0.24 6.73 1.87
N ALA A 27 -1.38 6.04 1.78
CA ALA A 27 -2.25 6.01 0.59
C ALA A 27 -2.63 7.40 0.04
N PRO A 28 -2.96 8.42 0.87
CA PRO A 28 -3.30 9.75 0.36
C PRO A 28 -2.18 10.43 -0.43
N PHE A 29 -0.93 9.99 -0.26
CA PHE A 29 0.24 10.57 -0.91
C PHE A 29 0.62 9.83 -2.19
N LEU A 30 0.07 8.63 -2.45
CA LEU A 30 0.52 7.74 -3.51
C LEU A 30 0.23 8.26 -4.91
N GLU A 31 -0.92 8.89 -5.12
CA GLU A 31 -1.26 9.49 -6.42
C GLU A 31 -0.23 10.53 -6.83
N ARG A 32 0.01 11.52 -5.97
CA ARG A 32 1.01 12.57 -6.22
C ARG A 32 2.43 11.99 -6.34
N PHE A 33 2.76 10.98 -5.54
CA PHE A 33 4.04 10.30 -5.60
C PHE A 33 4.29 9.69 -6.98
N PHE A 34 3.33 8.94 -7.52
CA PHE A 34 3.47 8.33 -8.85
C PHE A 34 3.34 9.33 -10.01
N GLN A 35 2.56 10.41 -9.85
CA GLN A 35 2.55 11.53 -10.80
C GLN A 35 3.93 12.20 -10.88
N THR A 36 4.59 12.39 -9.73
CA THR A 36 5.92 13.04 -9.67
C THR A 36 6.99 12.18 -10.35
N LEU A 37 6.85 10.85 -10.32
CA LEU A 37 7.72 9.91 -11.04
C LEU A 37 7.31 9.70 -12.51
N GLU A 38 6.35 10.46 -13.02
CA GLU A 38 5.84 10.36 -14.39
C GLU A 38 5.36 8.95 -14.77
N MET A 39 4.86 8.19 -13.78
CA MET A 39 4.43 6.79 -13.97
C MET A 39 2.97 6.67 -14.42
N LEU A 40 2.21 7.77 -14.33
CA LEU A 40 0.77 7.80 -14.61
C LEU A 40 0.46 8.56 -15.90
N ASP A 41 -0.53 8.06 -16.62
CA ASP A 41 -1.22 8.70 -17.74
C ASP A 41 -2.73 8.74 -17.43
N ASP A 42 -3.33 9.92 -17.47
CA ASP A 42 -4.75 10.16 -17.10
C ASP A 42 -5.20 9.46 -15.80
N ASN A 43 -4.41 9.59 -14.72
CA ASN A 43 -4.64 8.95 -13.41
C ASN A 43 -4.68 7.41 -13.44
N THR A 44 -4.03 6.80 -14.41
CA THR A 44 -3.79 5.35 -14.46
C THR A 44 -2.32 5.06 -14.75
N PHE A 45 -1.79 3.90 -14.37
CA PHE A 45 -0.41 3.58 -14.72
C PHE A 45 -0.23 3.51 -16.23
N ALA A 46 0.76 4.24 -16.75
CA ALA A 46 0.99 4.35 -18.20
C ALA A 46 1.29 2.99 -18.86
N THR A 47 1.95 2.09 -18.13
CA THR A 47 2.23 0.72 -18.58
C THR A 47 2.18 -0.29 -17.44
N VAL A 48 2.09 -1.57 -17.79
CA VAL A 48 2.21 -2.68 -16.83
C VAL A 48 3.59 -2.68 -16.15
N ASP A 49 4.64 -2.28 -16.86
CA ASP A 49 6.00 -2.18 -16.31
C ASP A 49 6.10 -1.08 -15.26
N GLN A 50 5.44 0.07 -15.49
CA GLN A 50 5.36 1.14 -14.49
C GLN A 50 4.59 0.69 -13.25
N ALA A 51 3.42 0.05 -13.42
CA ALA A 51 2.68 -0.52 -12.30
C ALA A 51 3.50 -1.58 -11.54
N THR A 52 4.27 -2.40 -12.25
CA THR A 52 5.17 -3.42 -11.67
C THR A 52 6.30 -2.76 -10.89
N ARG A 53 6.91 -1.70 -11.42
CA ARG A 53 7.93 -0.93 -10.70
C ARG A 53 7.36 -0.25 -9.46
N ALA A 54 6.14 0.28 -9.54
CA ALA A 54 5.43 0.87 -8.41
C ALA A 54 5.21 -0.12 -7.25
N VAL A 55 4.94 -1.40 -7.55
CA VAL A 55 4.85 -2.46 -6.53
C VAL A 55 6.12 -2.53 -5.68
N HIS A 56 7.29 -2.40 -6.32
CA HIS A 56 8.58 -2.41 -5.66
C HIS A 56 8.93 -1.09 -4.96
N LEU A 57 8.44 0.05 -5.47
CA LEU A 57 8.58 1.33 -4.78
C LEU A 57 7.79 1.38 -3.48
N LEU A 58 6.53 0.89 -3.48
CA LEU A 58 5.73 0.75 -2.25
C LEU A 58 6.40 -0.18 -1.23
N GLN A 59 7.02 -1.24 -1.75
CA GLN A 59 7.79 -2.20 -0.98
C GLN A 59 9.00 -1.54 -0.28
N TYR A 60 9.78 -0.76 -1.03
CA TYR A 60 10.92 -0.01 -0.51
C TYR A 60 10.47 1.10 0.46
N LEU A 61 9.34 1.76 0.19
CA LEU A 61 8.73 2.74 1.10
C LEU A 61 8.50 2.12 2.49
N VAL A 62 7.91 0.93 2.54
CA VAL A 62 7.57 0.25 3.79
C VAL A 62 8.77 -0.32 4.53
N SER A 63 9.70 -0.99 3.84
CA SER A 63 10.78 -1.74 4.53
C SER A 63 12.20 -1.28 4.23
N GLY A 64 12.40 -0.35 3.30
CA GLY A 64 13.72 0.03 2.81
C GLY A 64 14.43 -1.09 2.03
N GLN A 65 13.72 -2.12 1.59
CA GLN A 65 14.29 -3.28 0.87
C GLN A 65 13.78 -3.29 -0.57
N SER A 66 14.68 -3.47 -1.53
CA SER A 66 14.36 -3.59 -2.95
C SER A 66 14.24 -5.04 -3.45
N ASP A 67 14.82 -6.02 -2.72
CA ASP A 67 14.60 -7.46 -2.93
C ASP A 67 13.52 -7.95 -1.99
N THR A 68 12.45 -8.55 -2.53
CA THR A 68 11.40 -9.17 -1.73
C THR A 68 10.73 -10.31 -2.48
N ALA A 69 10.46 -11.39 -1.76
CA ALA A 69 9.72 -12.51 -2.31
C ALA A 69 8.31 -12.09 -2.74
N GLU A 70 7.92 -12.49 -3.95
CA GLU A 70 6.67 -12.05 -4.59
C GLU A 70 5.40 -12.29 -3.74
N HIS A 71 5.35 -13.37 -2.96
CA HIS A 71 4.20 -13.67 -2.11
C HIS A 71 3.96 -12.62 -1.01
N LEU A 72 4.96 -11.79 -0.69
CA LEU A 72 4.86 -10.66 0.23
C LEU A 72 4.37 -9.37 -0.46
N LEU A 73 4.31 -9.35 -1.80
CA LEU A 73 3.95 -8.18 -2.61
C LEU A 73 2.47 -8.14 -3.01
N VAL A 74 1.66 -9.08 -2.52
CA VAL A 74 0.24 -9.23 -2.94
C VAL A 74 -0.55 -7.94 -2.72
N PHE A 75 -0.40 -7.30 -1.56
CA PHE A 75 -1.10 -6.05 -1.27
C PHE A 75 -0.61 -4.89 -2.15
N ASN A 76 0.70 -4.79 -2.36
CA ASN A 76 1.29 -3.80 -3.25
C ASN A 76 0.74 -3.92 -4.67
N LYS A 77 0.60 -5.15 -5.21
CA LYS A 77 -0.03 -5.39 -6.52
C LYS A 77 -1.46 -4.85 -6.58
N ILE A 78 -2.26 -5.09 -5.54
CA ILE A 78 -3.65 -4.62 -5.45
C ILE A 78 -3.69 -3.09 -5.44
N LEU A 79 -2.82 -2.43 -4.66
CA LEU A 79 -2.72 -0.97 -4.65
C LEU A 79 -2.29 -0.40 -6.00
N CYS A 80 -1.45 -1.11 -6.76
CA CYS A 80 -1.04 -0.72 -8.11
C CYS A 80 -2.05 -1.13 -9.20
N GLY A 81 -3.20 -1.70 -8.85
CA GLY A 81 -4.21 -2.15 -9.83
C GLY A 81 -3.80 -3.39 -10.65
N LEU A 82 -2.77 -4.13 -10.21
CA LEU A 82 -2.29 -5.33 -10.90
C LEU A 82 -3.03 -6.60 -10.46
N PRO A 83 -3.24 -7.56 -11.38
CA PRO A 83 -3.70 -8.90 -11.02
C PRO A 83 -2.74 -9.58 -10.04
N ILE A 84 -3.26 -10.19 -8.98
CA ILE A 84 -2.44 -10.85 -7.93
C ILE A 84 -1.53 -11.95 -8.52
N ASN A 85 -2.00 -12.63 -9.57
CA ASN A 85 -1.30 -13.71 -10.27
C ASN A 85 -0.35 -13.23 -11.38
N LEU A 86 -0.25 -11.92 -11.63
CA LEU A 86 0.73 -11.38 -12.57
C LEU A 86 2.13 -11.49 -11.93
N PRO A 87 3.09 -12.23 -12.54
CA PRO A 87 4.44 -12.31 -12.02
C PRO A 87 5.11 -10.95 -11.98
N VAL A 88 5.85 -10.67 -10.91
CA VAL A 88 6.69 -9.47 -10.78
C VAL A 88 8.13 -9.90 -10.49
N PRO A 89 9.15 -9.11 -10.89
CA PRO A 89 10.53 -9.45 -10.60
C PRO A 89 10.76 -9.56 -9.09
N ARG A 90 11.81 -10.27 -8.67
CA ARG A 90 12.14 -10.41 -7.25
C ARG A 90 12.73 -9.13 -6.66
N SER A 91 13.48 -8.40 -7.47
CA SER A 91 14.17 -7.18 -7.09
C SER A 91 14.18 -6.18 -8.23
N ILE A 92 14.36 -4.92 -7.88
CA ILE A 92 14.66 -3.84 -8.82
C ILE A 92 15.88 -3.07 -8.34
N GLU A 93 16.59 -2.45 -9.28
CA GLU A 93 17.53 -1.39 -8.99
C GLU A 93 16.77 -0.07 -8.91
N LEU A 94 16.90 0.60 -7.77
CA LEU A 94 16.28 1.90 -7.51
C LEU A 94 17.19 3.01 -8.04
N THR A 95 16.59 4.02 -8.64
CA THR A 95 17.31 5.25 -8.99
C THR A 95 17.51 6.11 -7.73
N GLN A 96 18.50 7.00 -7.78
CA GLN A 96 18.72 7.96 -6.70
C GLN A 96 17.50 8.86 -6.47
N GLU A 97 16.85 9.29 -7.55
CA GLU A 97 15.62 10.09 -7.53
C GLU A 97 14.48 9.36 -6.81
N GLU A 98 14.26 8.08 -7.08
CA GLU A 98 13.24 7.28 -6.40
C GLU A 98 13.50 7.16 -4.90
N VAL A 99 14.76 6.94 -4.51
CA VAL A 99 15.16 6.86 -3.11
C VAL A 99 14.90 8.19 -2.39
N GLU A 100 15.27 9.31 -3.02
CA GLU A 100 15.04 10.65 -2.49
C GLU A 100 13.55 10.95 -2.34
N LEU A 101 12.75 10.62 -3.34
CA LEU A 101 11.30 10.87 -3.31
C LEU A 101 10.59 10.00 -2.27
N VAL A 102 11.00 8.74 -2.08
CA VAL A 102 10.49 7.88 -1.00
C VAL A 102 10.80 8.47 0.36
N ASN A 103 12.03 8.94 0.57
CA ASN A 103 12.42 9.57 1.83
C ASN A 103 11.63 10.86 2.06
N PHE A 104 11.45 11.68 1.03
CA PHE A 104 10.64 12.89 1.10
C PHE A 104 9.18 12.60 1.46
N LEU A 105 8.58 11.56 0.88
CA LEU A 105 7.21 11.13 1.21
C LEU A 105 7.11 10.71 2.68
N LEU A 106 8.04 9.87 3.16
CA LEU A 106 8.02 9.41 4.56
C LEU A 106 8.21 10.57 5.54
N GLN A 107 9.06 11.54 5.21
CA GLN A 107 9.19 12.78 5.99
C GLN A 107 7.89 13.59 5.97
N THR A 108 7.22 13.70 4.83
CA THR A 108 5.92 14.40 4.73
C THR A 108 4.86 13.74 5.60
N VAL A 109 4.82 12.40 5.65
CA VAL A 109 3.92 11.65 6.54
C VAL A 109 4.21 11.97 8.00
N LEU A 110 5.49 11.98 8.40
CA LEU A 110 5.89 12.36 9.77
C LEU A 110 5.48 13.78 10.11
N GLN A 111 5.75 14.75 9.23
CA GLN A 111 5.43 16.16 9.47
C GLN A 111 3.92 16.40 9.56
N ASN A 112 3.13 15.69 8.76
CA ASN A 112 1.68 15.84 8.81
C ASN A 112 1.06 15.07 9.99
N TRP A 113 1.74 14.07 10.54
CA TRP A 113 1.28 13.34 11.72
C TRP A 113 1.92 13.92 12.99
N GLU A 114 1.28 14.96 13.55
CA GLU A 114 1.82 15.80 14.63
C GLU A 114 2.48 15.02 15.79
N ILE A 115 1.87 13.92 16.24
CA ILE A 115 2.41 13.07 17.33
C ILE A 115 3.73 12.40 16.94
N MET A 116 3.91 12.10 15.66
CA MET A 116 5.08 11.42 15.11
C MET A 116 6.11 12.37 14.51
N LYS A 117 5.88 13.70 14.46
CA LYS A 117 6.74 14.65 13.74
C LYS A 117 8.23 14.66 14.11
N ASN A 118 8.55 14.24 15.33
CA ASN A 118 9.93 14.15 15.86
C ASN A 118 10.50 12.72 15.81
N SER A 119 9.77 11.77 15.23
CA SER A 119 10.21 10.39 15.05
C SER A 119 11.15 10.27 13.85
N SER A 120 11.96 9.21 13.82
CA SER A 120 12.70 8.82 12.62
C SER A 120 11.82 8.06 11.62
N VAL A 121 12.29 7.99 10.37
CA VAL A 121 11.69 7.15 9.30
C VAL A 121 11.79 5.67 9.67
N GLU A 122 12.89 5.24 10.28
CA GLU A 122 13.09 3.88 10.75
C GLU A 122 12.04 3.50 11.78
N ASN A 123 11.73 4.40 12.73
CA ASN A 123 10.69 4.16 13.71
C ASN A 123 9.28 4.17 13.08
N LEU A 124 9.00 5.05 12.12
CA LEU A 124 7.75 4.99 11.35
C LEU A 124 7.60 3.63 10.63
N ARG A 125 8.66 3.15 9.98
CA ARG A 125 8.67 1.85 9.29
C ARG A 125 8.42 0.72 10.27
N GLY A 126 9.21 0.63 11.34
CA GLY A 126 9.16 -0.47 12.29
C GLY A 126 7.88 -0.52 13.13
N ALA A 127 7.35 0.64 13.55
CA ALA A 127 6.16 0.68 14.40
C ALA A 127 4.86 0.61 13.60
N PHE A 128 4.80 1.27 12.44
CA PHE A 128 3.53 1.53 11.75
C PHE A 128 3.44 1.04 10.31
N LEU A 129 4.55 0.90 9.56
CA LEU A 129 4.48 0.46 8.15
C LEU A 129 4.75 -1.03 7.95
N LEU A 130 5.48 -1.68 8.84
CA LEU A 130 5.71 -3.13 8.85
C LEU A 130 4.68 -3.81 9.77
N ARG A 131 3.43 -3.88 9.29
CA ARG A 131 2.32 -4.47 10.04
C ARG A 131 1.81 -5.74 9.38
N ASP A 132 1.67 -6.74 10.22
CA ASP A 132 0.96 -7.97 9.88
C ASP A 132 -0.55 -7.75 9.90
N GLY A 133 -1.24 -8.62 9.18
CA GLY A 133 -2.68 -8.65 9.13
C GLY A 133 -3.18 -9.61 8.07
N ARG A 134 -4.43 -9.43 7.67
CA ARG A 134 -5.08 -10.25 6.64
C ARG A 134 -5.81 -9.38 5.64
N LEU A 135 -5.84 -9.84 4.40
CA LEU A 135 -6.59 -9.24 3.31
C LEU A 135 -7.56 -10.27 2.77
N VAL A 136 -8.85 -9.92 2.70
CA VAL A 136 -9.90 -10.85 2.27
C VAL A 136 -10.70 -10.19 1.16
N GLU A 137 -10.95 -10.93 0.08
CA GLU A 137 -11.87 -10.50 -0.96
C GLU A 137 -13.30 -10.95 -0.59
N GLU A 138 -14.21 -9.99 -0.43
CA GLU A 138 -15.60 -10.26 -0.06
C GLU A 138 -16.54 -9.35 -0.85
N GLN A 139 -17.57 -9.92 -1.48
CA GLN A 139 -18.67 -9.15 -2.09
C GLN A 139 -18.22 -8.01 -3.02
N GLY A 140 -17.16 -8.21 -3.82
CA GLY A 140 -16.66 -7.20 -4.75
C GLY A 140 -15.81 -6.09 -4.14
N ARG A 141 -15.36 -6.24 -2.89
CA ARG A 141 -14.41 -5.35 -2.21
C ARG A 141 -13.31 -6.11 -1.51
N TRP A 142 -12.25 -5.41 -1.13
CA TRP A 142 -11.23 -5.91 -0.23
C TRP A 142 -11.53 -5.48 1.20
N VAL A 143 -11.35 -6.40 2.15
CA VAL A 143 -11.35 -6.11 3.59
C VAL A 143 -9.95 -6.37 4.11
N LEU A 144 -9.34 -5.31 4.61
CA LEU A 144 -8.03 -5.31 5.21
C LEU A 144 -8.17 -5.26 6.72
N VAL A 145 -7.62 -6.25 7.41
CA VAL A 145 -7.59 -6.27 8.88
C VAL A 145 -6.15 -6.20 9.33
N VAL A 146 -5.78 -5.14 10.03
CA VAL A 146 -4.42 -4.92 10.54
C VAL A 146 -4.36 -5.46 11.97
N GLU A 147 -3.30 -6.21 12.29
CA GLU A 147 -3.07 -6.67 13.67
C GLU A 147 -2.86 -5.46 14.59
N ALA A 148 -3.55 -5.42 15.73
CA ALA A 148 -3.44 -4.32 16.70
C ALA A 148 -2.17 -4.43 17.54
N LYS A 149 -1.58 -3.29 17.89
CA LYS A 149 -0.53 -3.17 18.93
C LYS A 149 -0.92 -2.11 19.96
N SER A 150 -0.30 -2.18 21.14
CA SER A 150 -0.62 -1.32 22.29
C SER A 150 -0.47 0.18 22.03
N TYR A 151 0.38 0.57 21.07
CA TYR A 151 0.64 1.95 20.71
C TYR A 151 -0.22 2.46 19.55
N ASP A 152 -1.12 1.64 18.97
CA ASP A 152 -1.93 2.04 17.81
C ASP A 152 -2.96 3.14 18.12
N ILE A 153 -3.15 3.50 19.39
CA ILE A 153 -3.96 4.66 19.78
C ILE A 153 -3.49 5.96 19.11
N VAL A 154 -2.21 6.07 18.72
CA VAL A 154 -1.72 7.27 18.01
C VAL A 154 -2.28 7.40 16.58
N VAL A 155 -2.75 6.29 15.99
CA VAL A 155 -3.35 6.27 14.65
C VAL A 155 -4.67 7.06 14.63
N ASP A 156 -5.39 7.12 15.76
CA ASP A 156 -6.62 7.93 15.91
C ASP A 156 -6.36 9.45 15.73
N TYR A 157 -5.09 9.88 15.78
CA TYR A 157 -4.68 11.28 15.64
C TYR A 157 -4.17 11.64 14.24
N LEU A 158 -4.32 10.73 13.27
CA LEU A 158 -4.03 11.07 11.87
C LEU A 158 -4.99 12.17 11.38
N PRO A 159 -4.49 13.20 10.68
CA PRO A 159 -5.37 14.22 10.11
C PRO A 159 -6.08 13.78 8.83
N TRP A 160 -5.92 12.52 8.40
CA TRP A 160 -6.60 11.93 7.25
C TRP A 160 -7.28 10.60 7.62
N THR A 161 -8.26 10.21 6.82
CA THR A 161 -8.94 8.92 6.97
C THR A 161 -8.11 7.78 6.36
N ILE A 162 -8.08 6.66 7.06
CA ILE A 162 -7.51 5.40 6.59
C ILE A 162 -8.53 4.26 6.53
N SER A 163 -9.81 4.55 6.84
CA SER A 163 -10.88 3.54 6.96
C SER A 163 -11.33 2.96 5.61
N VAL A 164 -11.18 3.74 4.54
CA VAL A 164 -11.49 3.33 3.17
C VAL A 164 -10.40 3.85 2.25
N LEU A 165 -9.87 2.98 1.39
CA LEU A 165 -8.88 3.30 0.38
C LEU A 165 -9.42 2.96 -1.01
N GLN A 166 -9.38 3.94 -1.91
CA GLN A 166 -9.71 3.79 -3.32
C GLN A 166 -8.82 4.76 -4.10
N LEU A 167 -7.79 4.24 -4.77
CA LEU A 167 -6.97 5.03 -5.69
C LEU A 167 -7.64 5.07 -7.08
N PRO A 168 -7.36 6.09 -7.91
CA PRO A 168 -8.06 6.29 -9.18
C PRO A 168 -8.01 5.09 -10.15
N TRP A 169 -6.92 4.34 -10.14
CA TRP A 169 -6.68 3.18 -11.01
C TRP A 169 -7.10 1.83 -10.41
N MET A 170 -7.64 1.81 -9.19
CA MET A 170 -8.01 0.55 -8.54
C MET A 170 -9.40 0.08 -8.97
N GLU A 171 -9.54 -1.22 -9.26
CA GLU A 171 -10.83 -1.84 -9.60
C GLU A 171 -11.79 -1.92 -8.41
N LYS A 172 -11.26 -2.17 -7.20
CA LYS A 172 -12.03 -2.45 -5.99
C LYS A 172 -11.51 -1.63 -4.82
N ARG A 173 -12.43 -1.05 -4.04
CA ARG A 173 -12.10 -0.37 -2.80
C ARG A 173 -11.59 -1.34 -1.75
N ILE A 174 -10.83 -0.80 -0.80
CA ILE A 174 -10.37 -1.51 0.39
C ILE A 174 -11.03 -0.86 1.60
N GLU A 175 -11.77 -1.65 2.37
CA GLU A 175 -12.24 -1.28 3.69
C GLU A 175 -11.21 -1.74 4.72
N VAL A 176 -10.85 -0.86 5.64
CA VAL A 176 -9.75 -1.07 6.58
C VAL A 176 -10.31 -1.18 8.00
N ASP A 177 -10.12 -2.35 8.59
CA ASP A 177 -10.31 -2.64 10.01
C ASP A 177 -8.95 -2.54 10.71
N TRP A 178 -8.64 -1.32 11.15
CA TRP A 178 -7.50 -1.06 12.03
C TRP A 178 -8.01 -0.81 13.44
N LYS A 179 -7.86 -1.80 14.31
CA LYS A 179 -8.27 -1.67 15.71
C LYS A 179 -7.26 -0.83 16.48
N THR A 180 -7.63 0.41 16.78
CA THR A 180 -6.82 1.35 17.58
C THR A 180 -7.08 1.24 19.08
N LYS A 181 -8.09 0.45 19.48
CA LYS A 181 -8.46 0.16 20.86
C LYS A 181 -8.59 -1.35 21.04
N ALA A 182 -8.00 -1.87 22.11
CA ALA A 182 -8.09 -3.27 22.53
C ALA A 182 -9.47 -3.59 23.10
#